data_AF-T1AME7-F1
#
_entry.id   AF-T1AME7-F1
#
_cell.length_a   1.000
_cell.length_b   1.000
_cell.length_c   1.000
_cell.angle_alpha   90.00
_cell.angle_beta   90.00
_cell.angle_gamma   90.00
#
_symmetry.space_group_name_H-M   'P 1'
#
loop_
_entity.id
_entity.type
_entity.pdbx_description
1 polymer ?
#
loop_
_entity_poly.entity_id
_entity_poly.type
_entity_poly.pdbx_seq_one_letter_code
_entity_poly.pdbx_strand_id
1 'polypeptide(L)' 'MTVMRVQDYSPYSVAEFALGLILTLNRHLHKAYNRVREENFLLDGLMGFDMHGKTVGIVGTGKIGLAL' A
#
# COMPACT_ATOMS: atom_id res chain seq x y z
N MET A 1 -3.19 -39.76 -4.86
CA MET A 1 -4.02 -38.59 -4.52
C MET A 1 -3.40 -37.38 -5.22
N THR A 2 -4.15 -36.67 -6.06
CA THR A 2 -3.63 -35.52 -6.84
C THR A 2 -4.09 -34.22 -6.19
N VAL A 3 -3.16 -33.30 -5.92
CA VAL A 3 -3.44 -31.99 -5.30
C VAL A 3 -3.31 -30.90 -6.37
N MET A 4 -4.27 -29.99 -6.41
CA MET A 4 -4.31 -28.84 -7.33
C MET A 4 -4.41 -27.54 -6.54
N ARG A 5 -3.96 -26.43 -7.12
CA ARG A 5 -4.11 -25.06 -6.59
C ARG A 5 -4.28 -24.04 -7.71
N VAL A 6 -4.76 -22.85 -7.37
CA VAL A 6 -4.66 -21.68 -8.24
C VAL A 6 -3.19 -21.24 -8.28
N GLN A 7 -2.60 -21.16 -9.48
CA GLN A 7 -1.17 -20.88 -9.61
C GLN A 7 -0.83 -19.39 -9.53
N ASP A 8 -1.71 -18.53 -10.05
CA ASP A 8 -1.47 -17.09 -10.16
C ASP A 8 -2.72 -16.30 -9.77
N TYR A 9 -2.51 -15.22 -9.02
CA TYR A 9 -3.47 -14.13 -8.89
C TYR A 9 -3.08 -12.98 -9.82
N SER A 10 -3.98 -12.04 -10.05
CA SER A 10 -3.67 -10.84 -10.85
C SER A 10 -2.46 -10.10 -10.26
N PRO A 11 -1.34 -9.99 -11.00
CA PRO A 11 -0.15 -9.33 -10.48
C PRO A 11 -0.39 -7.85 -10.15
N TYR A 12 -1.22 -7.19 -10.94
CA TYR A 12 -1.62 -5.79 -10.77
C TYR A 12 -2.37 -5.57 -9.46
N SER A 13 -3.34 -6.44 -9.14
CA SER A 13 -4.14 -6.27 -7.92
C SER A 13 -3.30 -6.34 -6.65
N VAL A 14 -2.25 -7.18 -6.64
CA VAL A 14 -1.33 -7.28 -5.50
C VAL A 14 -0.39 -6.06 -5.45
N ALA A 15 0.12 -5.62 -6.59
CA ALA A 15 0.98 -4.44 -6.70
C ALA A 15 0.25 -3.15 -6.27
N GLU A 16 -0.96 -2.93 -6.77
CA GLU A 16 -1.83 -1.80 -6.42
C GLU A 16 -2.14 -1.79 -4.92
N PHE A 17 -2.44 -2.95 -4.34
CA PHE A 17 -2.68 -3.06 -2.90
C PHE A 17 -1.45 -2.71 -2.08
N ALA A 18 -0.26 -3.18 -2.49
CA ALA A 18 1.00 -2.82 -1.84
C ALA A 18 1.26 -1.31 -1.89
N LEU A 19 1.05 -0.67 -3.04
CA LEU A 19 1.15 0.79 -3.17
C LEU A 19 0.12 1.52 -2.28
N GLY A 20 -1.12 1.02 -2.22
CA GLY A 20 -2.17 1.54 -1.35
C GLY A 20 -1.77 1.49 0.14
N LEU A 21 -1.13 0.41 0.59
CA LEU A 21 -0.59 0.30 1.95
C LEU A 21 0.51 1.34 2.20
N ILE A 22 1.45 1.51 1.26
CA ILE A 22 2.53 2.50 1.37
C ILE A 22 1.94 3.90 1.54
N LEU A 23 0.96 4.29 0.71
CA LEU A 23 0.32 5.60 0.79
C LEU A 23 -0.50 5.78 2.08
N THR A 24 -1.22 4.74 2.49
CA THR A 24 -2.02 4.73 3.74
C THR A 24 -1.15 4.94 4.98
N LEU A 25 0.05 4.34 5.00
CA LEU A 25 1.01 4.53 6.07
C LEU A 25 1.67 5.90 5.99
N ASN A 26 2.15 6.30 4.81
CA ASN A 26 2.84 7.58 4.60
C ASN A 26 1.97 8.77 5.00
N ARG A 27 0.71 8.81 4.57
CA ARG A 27 -0.21 9.92 4.87
C ARG A 27 -1.08 9.66 6.11
N HIS A 28 -0.79 8.61 6.87
CA HIS A 28 -1.57 8.21 8.05
C HIS A 28 -3.09 8.15 7.82
N LEU A 29 -3.54 7.73 6.63
CA LEU A 29 -4.96 7.76 6.24
C LEU A 29 -5.85 6.92 7.18
N HIS A 30 -5.31 5.81 7.68
CA HIS A 30 -5.98 4.96 8.67
C HIS A 30 -6.30 5.71 9.99
N LYS A 31 -5.46 6.66 10.41
CA LYS A 31 -5.73 7.53 11.58
C LYS A 31 -6.64 8.68 11.21
N ALA A 32 -6.39 9.31 10.06
CA ALA A 32 -7.16 10.43 9.56
C ALA A 32 -8.65 10.05 9.42
N TYR A 33 -8.93 8.88 8.87
CA TYR A 33 -10.30 8.35 8.73
C TYR A 33 -11.02 8.26 10.08
N ASN A 34 -10.37 7.69 11.10
CA ASN A 34 -10.98 7.57 12.43
C ASN A 34 -11.25 8.94 13.06
N ARG A 35 -10.34 9.90 12.92
CA ARG A 35 -10.54 11.28 13.45
C ARG A 35 -11.70 11.98 12.77
N VAL A 36 -11.75 11.96 11.43
CA VAL A 36 -12.83 12.60 10.67
C VAL A 36 -14.19 11.96 10.99
N ARG A 37 -14.23 10.65 11.23
CA ARG A 37 -15.45 9.95 11.66
C ARG A 37 -15.96 10.43 13.03
N GLU A 38 -15.08 10.95 13.87
CA GLU A 38 -15.38 11.56 15.18
C GLU A 38 -15.44 13.09 15.10
N GLU A 39 -15.61 13.66 13.90
CA GLU A 39 -15.67 15.11 13.62
C GLU A 39 -14.40 15.88 14.03
N ASN A 40 -13.29 15.18 14.21
CA ASN A 40 -11.98 15.76 14.50
C ASN A 40 -11.17 15.95 13.21
N PHE A 41 -10.94 17.21 12.83
CA PHE A 41 -10.20 17.58 11.62
C PHE A 41 -8.75 18.03 11.88
N LEU A 42 -8.24 17.86 13.11
CA LEU A 42 -6.87 18.21 13.44
C LEU A 42 -5.88 17.31 12.67
N LEU A 43 -4.89 17.95 12.05
CA LEU A 43 -3.87 17.29 11.23
C LEU A 43 -2.60 16.93 12.00
N ASP A 44 -2.54 17.23 13.30
CA ASP A 44 -1.36 16.99 14.12
C ASP A 44 -0.95 15.52 14.11
N GLY A 45 0.31 15.26 13.74
CA GLY A 45 0.84 13.90 13.62
C GLY A 45 0.36 13.12 12.39
N LEU A 46 -0.24 13.77 11.39
CA LEU A 46 -0.62 13.16 10.10
C LEU A 46 0.30 13.57 8.94
N MET A 47 1.36 14.33 9.22
CA MET A 47 2.26 14.79 8.17
C MET A 47 3.16 13.66 7.66
N GLY A 48 2.92 13.26 6.41
CA GLY A 48 3.77 12.33 5.67
C GLY A 48 4.92 13.02 4.93
N PHE A 49 5.52 12.29 3.98
CA PHE A 49 6.57 12.80 3.11
C PHE A 49 6.24 12.57 1.63
N ASP A 50 6.91 13.31 0.76
CA ASP A 50 6.79 13.10 -0.68
C ASP A 50 7.66 11.93 -1.13
N MET A 51 7.02 10.95 -1.78
CA MET A 51 7.69 9.78 -2.36
C MET A 51 8.52 10.16 -3.60
N HIS A 52 8.18 11.25 -4.26
CA HIS A 52 8.97 11.78 -5.37
C HIS A 52 10.42 12.04 -4.91
N GLY A 53 11.38 11.51 -5.66
CA GLY A 53 12.80 11.58 -5.32
C GLY A 53 13.26 10.66 -4.20
N LYS A 54 12.41 9.76 -3.70
CA LYS A 54 12.83 8.68 -2.77
C LYS A 54 13.18 7.42 -3.56
N THR A 55 14.03 6.59 -2.96
CA THR A 55 14.39 5.29 -3.51
C THR A 55 13.42 4.22 -3.01
N VAL A 56 12.84 3.44 -3.91
CA VAL A 56 12.01 2.27 -3.59
C VAL A 56 12.81 1.01 -3.88
N GLY A 57 12.94 0.14 -2.87
CA GLY A 57 13.60 -1.16 -3.02
C GLY A 57 12.58 -2.27 -3.24
N ILE A 58 12.62 -2.91 -4.40
CA ILE A 58 11.78 -4.06 -4.72
C ILE A 58 12.61 -5.33 -4.56
N VAL A 59 12.24 -6.20 -3.62
CA VAL A 59 12.91 -7.49 -3.41
C VAL A 59 12.11 -8.58 -4.12
N GLY A 60 12.65 -9.06 -5.24
CA GLY A 60 12.03 -10.05 -6.10
C GLY A 60 11.30 -9.41 -7.29
N THR A 61 11.83 -9.63 -8.49
CA THR A 61 11.33 -9.05 -9.75
C THR A 61 10.49 -10.07 -10.54
N GLY A 62 9.65 -10.83 -9.85
CA GLY A 62 8.63 -11.67 -10.48
C GLY A 62 7.50 -10.83 -11.08
N LYS A 63 6.42 -11.48 -11.55
CA LYS A 63 5.28 -10.80 -12.19
C LYS A 63 4.72 -9.64 -11.35
N ILE A 64 4.63 -9.80 -10.03
CA ILE A 64 4.09 -8.78 -9.11
C ILE A 64 5.08 -7.64 -8.90
N GLY A 65 6.36 -7.96 -8.62
CA GLY A 65 7.38 -6.94 -8.37
C GLY A 65 7.68 -6.07 -9.58
N LEU A 66 7.50 -6.60 -10.80
CA LEU A 66 7.59 -5.82 -12.04
C LEU A 66 6.35 -4.95 -12.32
N ALA A 67 5.22 -5.26 -11.69
CA ALA A 67 3.97 -4.51 -11.84
C ALA A 67 3.79 -3.40 -10.78
N LEU A 68 4.77 -3.26 -9.88
CA LEU A 68 4.82 -2.31 -8.77
C LEU A 68 5.56 -1.03 -9.18
#